data_AF-A0A4R8BKI8-F1
#
_entry.id   AF-A0A4R8BKI8-F1
#
_cell.length_a   1.000
_cell.length_b   1.000
_cell.length_c   1.000
_cell.angle_alpha   90.00
_cell.angle_beta   90.00
_cell.angle_gamma   90.00
#
_symmetry.space_group_name_H-M   'P 1'
#
loop_
_entity.id
_entity.type
_entity.pdbx_description
1 polymer ?
#
loop_
_entity_poly.entity_id
_entity_poly.type
_entity_poly.pdbx_seq_one_letter_code
_entity_poly.pdbx_strand_id
1 'polypeptide(L)'
;MIRPKNAESANKSFGINYWSTCAEEGNDIKAGTILGSSDDMFFVSGQITLMTNTVGGTNKQNNRDRILAYRNALLTHGRIVTAADIKALSFNHFKNTISDVRIEKGTRKEISLKAGFSRTVDIFIKANSVEKEKLSTTEWDYLCESFMKHLKSRSSNVFPYRLFIEN
;
A
#
# COMPACT_ATOMS: atom_id res chain seq x y z
N MET A 1 16.60 -15.37 12.41
CA MET A 1 17.40 -15.86 13.55
C MET A 1 18.45 -14.80 13.85
N ILE A 2 18.29 -14.07 14.96
CA ILE A 2 19.23 -13.02 15.38
C ILE A 2 20.35 -13.74 16.15
N ARG A 3 21.57 -13.78 15.61
CA ARG A 3 22.74 -14.31 16.32
C ARG A 3 23.61 -13.13 16.79
N PRO A 4 23.92 -13.02 18.09
CA PRO A 4 24.84 -12.00 18.58
C PRO A 4 26.26 -12.29 18.08
N LYS A 5 26.98 -11.23 17.68
CA LYS A 5 28.31 -11.31 17.06
C LYS A 5 29.48 -11.35 18.04
N ASN A 6 29.25 -11.03 19.33
CA ASN A 6 30.33 -10.90 20.33
C ASN A 6 30.14 -11.87 21.51
N ALA A 7 31.25 -12.47 21.97
CA ALA A 7 31.29 -13.42 23.08
C ALA A 7 31.05 -12.78 24.47
N GLU A 8 31.15 -11.45 24.60
CA GLU A 8 30.94 -10.72 25.87
C GLU A 8 29.47 -10.48 26.25
N SER A 9 28.50 -10.81 25.37
CA SER A 9 27.08 -10.70 25.69
C SER A 9 26.49 -11.93 26.40
N ALA A 10 27.34 -12.86 26.86
CA ALA A 10 26.92 -14.14 27.45
C ALA A 10 26.02 -14.04 28.70
N ASN A 11 25.89 -12.85 29.31
CA ASN A 11 25.07 -12.60 30.49
C ASN A 11 23.98 -11.52 30.31
N LYS A 12 23.63 -11.14 29.06
CA LYS A 12 22.54 -10.18 28.80
C LYS A 12 21.27 -10.92 28.38
N SER A 13 20.25 -10.89 29.24
CA SER A 13 18.89 -11.31 28.88
C SER A 13 18.23 -10.22 28.06
N PHE A 14 17.64 -10.58 26.92
CA PHE A 14 16.86 -9.69 26.07
C PHE A 14 15.41 -10.17 26.04
N GLY A 15 14.49 -9.36 26.56
CA GLY A 15 13.06 -9.54 26.33
C GLY A 15 12.67 -8.94 24.99
N ILE A 16 11.96 -9.69 24.15
CA ILE A 16 11.43 -9.21 22.87
C ILE A 16 9.92 -9.37 22.90
N ASN A 17 9.21 -8.26 22.77
CA ASN A 17 7.76 -8.25 22.55
C ASN A 17 7.51 -8.00 21.07
N TYR A 18 6.70 -8.84 20.44
CA TYR A 18 6.32 -8.69 19.04
C TYR A 18 4.86 -9.12 18.84
N TRP A 19 4.27 -8.63 17.76
CA TRP A 19 2.93 -9.00 17.32
C TRP A 19 3.05 -9.72 15.98
N SER A 20 2.28 -10.79 15.80
CA SER A 20 2.13 -11.47 14.52
C SER A 20 0.77 -11.16 13.93
N THR A 21 0.68 -11.06 12.60
CA THR A 21 -0.57 -10.83 11.88
C THR A 21 -0.79 -11.95 10.86
N CYS A 22 -2.05 -12.19 10.45
CA CYS A 22 -2.40 -13.20 9.44
C CYS A 22 -2.18 -12.71 7.99
N ALA A 23 -1.43 -11.63 7.78
CA ALA A 23 -1.14 -11.05 6.46
C ALA A 23 -2.40 -10.92 5.58
N GLU A 24 -2.39 -11.46 4.37
CA GLU A 24 -3.49 -11.39 3.39
C GLU A 24 -4.76 -12.11 3.88
N GLU A 25 -4.63 -13.18 4.68
CA GLU A 25 -5.77 -13.88 5.28
C GLU A 25 -6.49 -13.04 6.34
N GLY A 26 -5.83 -12.00 6.87
CA GLY A 26 -6.41 -11.06 7.81
C GLY A 26 -7.20 -9.91 7.16
N ASN A 27 -7.28 -9.86 5.83
CA ASN A 27 -8.07 -8.88 5.11
C ASN A 27 -9.55 -9.29 5.04
N ASP A 28 -10.42 -8.31 4.80
CA ASP A 28 -11.86 -8.46 4.63
C ASP A 28 -12.61 -9.03 5.86
N ILE A 29 -12.06 -8.86 7.07
CA ILE A 29 -12.84 -9.03 8.31
C ILE A 29 -13.89 -7.93 8.32
N LYS A 30 -15.16 -8.32 8.33
CA LYS A 30 -16.28 -7.40 8.09
C LYS A 30 -16.40 -6.34 9.20
N ALA A 31 -16.80 -5.14 8.80
CA ALA A 31 -17.31 -4.14 9.72
C ALA A 31 -18.46 -4.74 10.55
N GLY A 32 -18.54 -4.39 11.83
CA GLY A 32 -19.47 -4.99 12.78
C GLY A 32 -18.91 -6.20 13.54
N THR A 33 -17.72 -6.69 13.21
CA THR A 33 -17.08 -7.78 13.97
C THR A 33 -16.69 -7.29 15.37
N ILE A 34 -17.15 -8.02 16.39
CA ILE A 34 -16.87 -7.72 17.80
C ILE A 34 -15.48 -8.24 18.15
N LEU A 35 -14.69 -7.41 18.82
CA LEU A 35 -13.36 -7.74 19.34
C LEU A 35 -13.44 -8.04 20.84
N GLY A 36 -12.70 -9.04 21.28
CA GLY A 36 -12.60 -9.38 22.70
C GLY A 36 -11.90 -8.26 23.47
N SER A 37 -12.55 -7.75 24.51
CA SER A 37 -11.90 -6.91 25.52
C SER A 37 -11.35 -7.80 26.62
N SER A 38 -10.15 -7.50 27.13
CA SER A 38 -9.67 -8.09 28.37
C SER A 38 -10.53 -7.57 29.53
N ASP A 39 -10.85 -8.44 30.49
CA ASP A 39 -11.72 -8.12 31.64
C ASP A 39 -11.18 -7.01 32.57
N ASP A 40 -9.90 -6.63 32.41
CA ASP A 40 -9.18 -5.70 33.29
C ASP A 40 -9.21 -4.23 32.81
N MET A 41 -10.02 -3.91 31.80
CA MET A 41 -10.23 -2.51 31.38
C MET A 41 -11.27 -1.85 32.29
N PHE A 42 -10.81 -1.09 33.28
CA PHE A 42 -11.59 -0.22 34.17
C PHE A 42 -12.43 0.87 33.44
N PHE A 43 -12.48 0.87 32.11
CA PHE A 43 -13.21 1.85 31.31
C PHE A 43 -14.45 1.21 30.68
N VAL A 44 -15.60 1.83 30.94
CA VAL A 44 -16.96 1.39 30.60
C VAL A 44 -17.17 1.29 29.08
N SER A 45 -16.80 0.17 28.49
CA SER A 45 -17.09 -0.17 27.10
C SER A 45 -17.29 -1.68 27.01
N GLY A 46 -18.53 -2.14 27.15
CA GLY A 46 -18.87 -3.57 27.18
C GLY A 46 -18.54 -4.34 25.91
N GLN A 47 -18.34 -3.66 24.76
CA GLN A 47 -18.00 -4.28 23.48
C GLN A 47 -17.18 -3.33 22.60
N ILE A 48 -16.14 -3.85 21.96
CA ILE A 48 -15.35 -3.14 20.94
C ILE A 48 -15.75 -3.74 19.58
N THR A 49 -16.01 -2.92 18.58
CA THR A 49 -16.47 -3.40 17.27
C THR A 49 -15.72 -2.70 16.14
N LEU A 50 -15.41 -3.45 15.07
CA LEU A 50 -14.77 -2.91 13.86
C LEU A 50 -15.73 -1.98 13.11
N MET A 51 -15.33 -0.72 12.89
CA MET A 51 -16.11 0.24 12.10
C MET A 51 -15.96 0.05 10.58
N THR A 52 -14.82 -0.46 10.13
CA THR A 52 -14.50 -0.68 8.72
C THR A 52 -13.94 -2.07 8.54
N ASN A 53 -14.00 -2.60 7.30
CA ASN A 53 -13.34 -3.87 7.00
C ASN A 53 -11.83 -3.76 7.20
N THR A 54 -11.18 -4.86 7.60
CA THR A 54 -9.73 -4.92 7.65
C THR A 54 -9.14 -5.00 6.25
N VAL A 55 -8.08 -4.24 5.99
CA VAL A 55 -7.39 -4.19 4.69
C VAL A 55 -5.90 -3.91 4.89
N GLY A 56 -5.09 -4.19 3.87
CA GLY A 56 -3.67 -3.84 3.85
C GLY A 56 -2.72 -4.90 4.42
N GLY A 57 -3.24 -6.04 4.87
CA GLY A 57 -2.45 -7.24 5.10
C GLY A 57 -1.81 -7.71 3.80
N THR A 58 -0.50 -7.93 3.80
CA THR A 58 0.24 -8.35 2.60
C THR A 58 1.16 -9.51 2.89
N ASN A 59 1.16 -10.48 1.98
CA ASN A 59 2.06 -11.62 2.05
C ASN A 59 3.52 -11.22 1.81
N LYS A 60 4.42 -12.02 2.39
CA LYS A 60 5.87 -11.87 2.24
C LYS A 60 6.25 -11.85 0.76
N GLN A 61 7.05 -10.87 0.36
CA GLN A 61 7.57 -10.76 -1.01
C GLN A 61 8.35 -12.01 -1.41
N ASN A 62 8.10 -12.50 -2.63
CA ASN A 62 8.83 -13.59 -3.24
C ASN A 62 10.28 -13.15 -3.56
N ASN A 63 11.21 -14.10 -3.74
CA ASN A 63 12.62 -13.79 -4.01
C ASN A 63 12.81 -12.94 -5.27
N ARG A 64 12.03 -13.18 -6.33
CA ARG A 64 12.07 -12.35 -7.55
C ARG A 64 11.64 -10.91 -7.26
N ASP A 65 10.53 -10.74 -6.55
CA ASP A 65 9.99 -9.41 -6.20
C ASP A 65 10.96 -8.64 -5.31
N ARG A 66 11.64 -9.32 -4.38
CA ARG A 66 12.68 -8.70 -3.54
C ARG A 66 13.84 -8.16 -4.36
N ILE A 67 14.33 -8.94 -5.32
CA ILE A 67 15.44 -8.51 -6.20
C ILE A 67 15.02 -7.28 -7.00
N LEU A 68 13.80 -7.29 -7.54
CA LEU A 68 13.26 -6.17 -8.30
C LEU A 68 13.07 -4.92 -7.42
N ALA A 69 12.46 -5.07 -6.25
CA ALA A 69 12.27 -3.98 -5.30
C ALA A 69 13.60 -3.39 -4.83
N TYR A 70 14.60 -4.23 -4.58
CA TYR A 70 15.95 -3.80 -4.22
C TYR A 70 16.63 -3.02 -5.35
N ARG A 71 16.55 -3.53 -6.59
CA ARG A 71 17.07 -2.83 -7.78
C ARG A 71 16.41 -1.46 -7.94
N ASN A 72 15.08 -1.39 -7.80
CA ASN A 72 14.35 -0.14 -7.90
C ASN A 72 14.74 0.83 -6.79
N ALA A 73 14.90 0.36 -5.54
CA ALA A 73 15.32 1.21 -4.42
C ALA A 73 16.71 1.82 -4.63
N LEU A 74 17.65 1.05 -5.21
CA LEU A 74 18.99 1.53 -5.54
C LEU A 74 18.97 2.57 -6.68
N LEU A 75 18.18 2.34 -7.72
CA LEU A 75 18.13 3.22 -8.89
C LEU A 75 17.42 4.55 -8.59
N THR A 76 16.38 4.52 -7.77
CA THR A 76 15.51 5.67 -7.52
C THR A 76 15.88 6.46 -6.26
N HIS A 77 16.74 5.90 -5.39
CA HIS A 77 17.00 6.41 -4.04
C HIS A 77 15.71 6.73 -3.26
N GLY A 78 14.63 6.02 -3.55
CA GLY A 78 13.32 6.22 -2.93
C GLY A 78 12.51 7.41 -3.46
N ARG A 79 12.96 8.10 -4.52
CA ARG A 79 12.25 9.22 -5.17
C ARG A 79 11.54 8.76 -6.43
N ILE A 80 10.38 9.35 -6.72
CA ILE A 80 9.64 9.07 -7.96
C ILE A 80 9.68 10.32 -8.83
N VAL A 81 10.35 10.23 -9.98
CA VAL A 81 10.57 11.39 -10.87
C VAL A 81 10.13 11.11 -12.28
N THR A 82 10.43 9.91 -12.80
CA THR A 82 10.17 9.55 -14.19
C THR A 82 8.88 8.73 -14.33
N ALA A 83 8.34 8.66 -15.54
CA ALA A 83 7.22 7.76 -15.84
C ALA A 83 7.61 6.28 -15.60
N ALA A 84 8.87 5.91 -15.84
CA ALA A 84 9.34 4.55 -15.56
C ALA A 84 9.28 4.23 -14.06
N ASP A 85 9.60 5.19 -13.19
CA ASP A 85 9.50 5.02 -11.73
C ASP A 85 8.06 4.84 -11.28
N ILE A 86 7.13 5.59 -11.87
CA ILE A 86 5.68 5.45 -11.61
C ILE A 86 5.22 4.06 -12.03
N LYS A 87 5.59 3.57 -13.23
CA LYS A 87 5.26 2.20 -13.66
C LYS A 87 5.82 1.16 -12.70
N ALA A 88 7.10 1.31 -12.34
CA ALA A 88 7.75 0.41 -11.39
C ALA A 88 7.05 0.42 -10.03
N LEU A 89 6.64 1.58 -9.52
CA LEU A 89 5.84 1.67 -8.30
C LEU A 89 4.50 0.94 -8.47
N SER A 90 3.78 1.17 -9.58
CA SER A 90 2.49 0.55 -9.84
C SER A 90 2.59 -0.98 -9.83
N PHE A 91 3.54 -1.56 -10.57
CA PHE A 91 3.74 -3.02 -10.58
C PHE A 91 4.19 -3.56 -9.21
N ASN A 92 4.98 -2.82 -8.43
CA ASN A 92 5.35 -3.24 -7.08
C ASN A 92 4.19 -3.17 -6.09
N HIS A 93 3.29 -2.18 -6.24
CA HIS A 93 2.17 -1.94 -5.33
C HIS A 93 1.01 -2.89 -5.61
N PHE A 94 0.59 -2.99 -6.88
CA PHE A 94 -0.54 -3.80 -7.31
C PHE A 94 -0.15 -5.25 -7.62
N LYS A 95 1.12 -5.55 -7.88
CA LYS A 95 1.61 -6.91 -8.20
C LYS A 95 0.77 -7.55 -9.32
N ASN A 96 0.27 -8.77 -9.11
CA ASN A 96 -0.47 -9.56 -10.10
C ASN A 96 -1.89 -9.05 -10.37
N THR A 97 -2.38 -8.07 -9.59
CA THR A 97 -3.75 -7.54 -9.74
C THR A 97 -3.92 -6.64 -10.97
N ILE A 98 -2.80 -6.25 -11.60
CA ILE A 98 -2.79 -5.42 -12.80
C ILE A 98 -2.00 -6.12 -13.91
N SER A 99 -2.39 -5.86 -15.16
CA SER A 99 -1.74 -6.41 -16.34
C SER A 99 -0.86 -5.38 -17.06
N ASP A 100 -1.26 -4.11 -17.07
CA ASP A 100 -0.51 -3.03 -17.72
C ASP A 100 -0.71 -1.66 -17.05
N VAL A 101 0.23 -0.75 -17.26
CA VAL A 101 0.22 0.63 -16.76
C VAL A 101 0.67 1.58 -17.86
N ARG A 102 -0.21 2.51 -18.22
CA ARG A 102 0.07 3.60 -19.16
C ARG A 102 0.07 4.94 -18.42
N ILE A 103 1.01 5.80 -18.78
CA ILE A 103 1.18 7.11 -18.16
C ILE A 103 1.18 8.13 -19.26
N GLU A 104 0.26 9.09 -19.16
CA GLU A 104 0.02 10.08 -20.19
C GLU A 104 -0.03 11.48 -19.56
N LYS A 105 0.20 12.50 -20.39
CA LYS A 105 0.05 13.90 -19.99
C LYS A 105 -1.41 14.27 -20.19
N GLY A 106 -2.08 14.63 -19.10
CA GLY A 106 -3.47 15.05 -19.13
C GLY A 106 -3.65 16.54 -18.87
N THR A 107 -4.91 16.97 -19.01
CA THR A 107 -5.39 18.24 -18.50
C THR A 107 -6.68 18.04 -17.71
N ARG A 108 -6.86 18.86 -16.67
CA ARG A 108 -8.09 18.91 -15.86
C ARG A 108 -8.54 20.35 -15.74
N LYS A 109 -9.84 20.58 -15.92
CA LYS A 109 -10.46 21.87 -15.59
C LYS A 109 -10.22 22.18 -14.12
N GLU A 110 -9.64 23.34 -13.84
CA GLU A 110 -9.36 23.72 -12.47
C GLU A 110 -10.65 24.11 -11.74
N ILE A 111 -10.69 23.90 -10.42
CA ILE A 111 -11.85 24.25 -9.59
C ILE A 111 -11.91 25.78 -9.38
N SER A 112 -10.77 26.45 -9.49
CA SER A 112 -10.65 27.90 -9.32
C SER A 112 -11.27 28.66 -10.50
N LEU A 113 -12.04 29.70 -10.19
CA LEU A 113 -12.63 30.63 -11.17
C LEU A 113 -11.58 31.40 -11.99
N LYS A 114 -10.33 31.48 -11.52
CA LYS A 114 -9.23 32.23 -12.16
C LYS A 114 -8.31 31.38 -13.05
N ALA A 115 -8.47 30.07 -13.05
CA ALA A 115 -7.56 29.18 -13.74
C ALA A 115 -8.34 28.22 -14.64
N GLY A 116 -7.98 28.17 -15.93
CA GLY A 116 -8.70 27.37 -16.93
C GLY A 116 -8.41 25.88 -16.78
N PHE A 117 -7.25 25.46 -17.28
CA PHE A 117 -6.83 24.05 -17.28
C PHE A 117 -5.49 23.87 -16.54
N SER A 118 -5.46 22.89 -15.65
CA SER A 118 -4.24 22.43 -14.98
C SER A 118 -3.69 21.19 -15.68
N ARG A 119 -2.37 21.10 -15.84
CA ARG A 119 -1.70 19.90 -16.38
C ARG A 119 -1.71 18.80 -15.32
N THR A 120 -1.97 17.57 -15.73
CA THR A 120 -1.98 16.40 -14.86
C THR A 120 -1.07 15.31 -15.40
N VAL A 121 -0.63 14.42 -14.50
CA VAL A 121 -0.08 13.12 -14.88
C VAL A 121 -1.19 12.09 -14.71
N ASP A 122 -1.62 11.54 -15.83
CA ASP A 122 -2.72 10.58 -15.88
C ASP A 122 -2.13 9.18 -15.91
N ILE A 123 -2.56 8.34 -14.97
CA ILE A 123 -2.11 6.98 -14.79
C ILE A 123 -3.29 6.07 -15.10
N PHE A 124 -3.18 5.33 -16.19
CA PHE A 124 -4.15 4.34 -16.61
C PHE A 124 -3.66 2.97 -16.19
N ILE A 125 -4.44 2.29 -15.37
CA ILE A 125 -4.15 0.94 -14.89
C ILE A 125 -5.12 -0.01 -15.54
N LYS A 126 -4.59 -1.03 -16.23
CA LYS A 126 -5.38 -2.14 -16.73
C LYS A 126 -5.41 -3.24 -15.68
N ALA A 127 -6.58 -3.45 -15.07
CA ALA A 127 -6.74 -4.51 -14.07
C ALA A 127 -6.62 -5.89 -14.72
N ASN A 128 -6.14 -6.87 -13.96
CA ASN A 128 -6.24 -8.27 -14.34
C ASN A 128 -7.53 -8.83 -13.76
N SER A 129 -8.55 -9.06 -14.59
CA SER A 129 -9.89 -9.46 -14.14
C SER A 129 -9.87 -10.69 -13.23
N VAL A 130 -9.03 -11.69 -13.53
CA VAL A 130 -8.96 -12.95 -12.77
C VAL A 130 -8.44 -12.74 -11.34
N GLU A 131 -7.42 -11.90 -11.18
CA GLU A 131 -6.84 -11.63 -9.86
C GLU A 131 -7.67 -10.56 -9.11
N LYS A 132 -8.28 -9.62 -9.83
CA LYS A 132 -9.19 -8.61 -9.24
C LYS A 132 -10.44 -9.24 -8.65
N GLU A 133 -10.99 -10.28 -9.26
CA GLU A 133 -12.17 -11.00 -8.74
C GLU A 133 -11.92 -11.66 -7.38
N LYS A 134 -10.67 -11.94 -7.01
CA LYS A 134 -10.31 -12.49 -5.70
C LYS A 134 -10.31 -11.42 -4.59
N LEU A 135 -10.27 -10.14 -4.97
CA LEU A 135 -10.20 -9.02 -4.04
C LEU A 135 -11.59 -8.48 -3.76
N SER A 136 -11.83 -8.09 -2.52
CA SER A 136 -13.05 -7.34 -2.19
C SER A 136 -12.99 -5.94 -2.80
N THR A 137 -14.14 -5.35 -3.10
CA THR A 137 -14.22 -3.96 -3.60
C THR A 137 -13.52 -2.99 -2.65
N THR A 138 -13.71 -3.17 -1.33
CA THR A 138 -13.06 -2.35 -0.30
C THR A 138 -11.54 -2.46 -0.31
N GLU A 139 -11.02 -3.66 -0.58
CA GLU A 139 -9.58 -3.87 -0.67
C GLU A 139 -9.00 -3.25 -1.94
N TRP A 140 -9.72 -3.35 -3.06
CA TRP A 140 -9.33 -2.70 -4.31
C TRP A 140 -9.30 -1.17 -4.19
N ASP A 141 -10.31 -0.59 -3.56
CA ASP A 141 -10.38 0.86 -3.31
C ASP A 141 -9.23 1.29 -2.40
N TYR A 142 -8.97 0.53 -1.32
CA TYR A 142 -7.81 0.76 -0.45
C TYR A 142 -6.49 0.69 -1.22
N LEU A 143 -6.31 -0.28 -2.11
CA LEU A 143 -5.09 -0.39 -2.93
C LEU A 143 -4.91 0.85 -3.81
N CYS A 144 -5.99 1.33 -4.43
CA CYS A 144 -5.98 2.52 -5.27
C CYS A 144 -5.66 3.81 -4.47
N GLU A 145 -6.29 4.00 -3.31
CA GLU A 145 -6.03 5.13 -2.41
C GLU A 145 -4.60 5.10 -1.86
N SER A 146 -4.16 3.93 -1.39
CA SER A 146 -2.83 3.69 -0.87
C SER A 146 -1.77 3.98 -1.93
N PHE A 147 -1.96 3.50 -3.17
CA PHE A 147 -1.08 3.81 -4.30
C PHE A 147 -0.95 5.32 -4.52
N MET A 148 -2.07 6.03 -4.57
CA MET A 148 -2.08 7.47 -4.78
C MET A 148 -1.41 8.23 -3.63
N LYS A 149 -1.55 7.76 -2.38
CA LYS A 149 -0.87 8.32 -1.21
C LYS A 149 0.63 8.06 -1.25
N HIS A 150 1.06 6.85 -1.61
CA HIS A 150 2.47 6.50 -1.79
C HIS A 150 3.12 7.30 -2.92
N LEU A 151 2.41 7.46 -4.04
CA LEU A 151 2.88 8.25 -5.16
C LEU A 151 3.04 9.72 -4.77
N LYS A 152 2.02 10.34 -4.16
CA LYS A 152 2.08 11.75 -3.74
C LYS A 152 3.16 12.03 -2.69
N SER A 153 3.40 11.10 -1.77
CA SER A 153 4.40 11.28 -0.71
C SER A 153 5.85 11.15 -1.20
N ARG A 154 6.11 10.34 -2.23
CA ARG A 154 7.47 10.08 -2.75
C ARG A 154 7.80 10.82 -4.04
N SER A 155 6.78 11.34 -4.73
CA SER A 155 6.94 12.12 -5.93
C SER A 155 7.34 13.56 -5.59
N SER A 156 8.35 14.08 -6.29
CA SER A 156 8.69 15.51 -6.28
C SER A 156 7.98 16.31 -7.38
N ASN A 157 7.06 15.69 -8.11
CA ASN A 157 6.37 16.32 -9.23
C ASN A 157 5.36 17.39 -8.76
N VAL A 158 5.34 18.51 -9.47
CA VAL A 158 4.47 19.66 -9.19
C VAL A 158 3.04 19.43 -9.70
N PHE A 159 2.87 18.53 -10.68
CA PHE A 159 1.58 18.29 -11.31
C PHE A 159 0.71 17.31 -10.51
N PRO A 160 -0.61 17.56 -10.40
CA PRO A 160 -1.55 16.63 -9.79
C PRO A 160 -1.63 15.31 -10.56
N TYR A 161 -1.64 14.21 -9.80
CA TYR A 161 -1.87 12.85 -10.31
C TYR A 161 -3.35 12.52 -10.42
N ARG A 162 -3.71 11.81 -11.48
CA ARG A 162 -5.04 11.20 -11.66
C ARG A 162 -4.87 9.72 -11.96
N LEU A 163 -5.71 8.90 -11.34
CA LEU A 163 -5.75 7.46 -11.55
C LEU A 163 -7.02 7.10 -12.30
N PHE A 164 -6.88 6.33 -13.37
CA PHE A 164 -7.95 5.80 -14.19
C PHE A 164 -7.81 4.29 -14.27
N ILE A 165 -8.92 3.58 -14.11
CA ILE A 165 -8.96 2.13 -14.19
C ILE A 165 -9.56 1.77 -15.54
N GLU A 166 -8.79 1.09 -16.37
CA GLU A 166 -9.24 0.54 -17.64
C GLU A 166 -9.80 -0.86 -17.44
N ASN A 167 -10.92 -1.14 -18.12
CA ASN A 167 -11.53 -2.46 -18.17
C ASN A 167 -10.82 -3.38 -19.18
#